data_AF-A0A2E9INZ0-F1
#
_entry.id   AF-A0A2E9INZ0-F1
#
_cell.length_a   1.000
_cell.length_b   1.000
_cell.length_c   1.000
_cell.angle_alpha   90.00
_cell.angle_beta   90.00
_cell.angle_gamma   90.00
#
_symmetry.space_group_name_H-M   'P 1'
#
loop_
_entity.id
_entity.type
_entity.pdbx_description
1 polymer ?
#
loop_
_entity_poly.entity_id
_entity_poly.type
_entity_poly.pdbx_seq_one_letter_code
_entity_poly.pdbx_strand_id
1 'polypeptide(L)'
;MDLAFVIILGALWGSFANVCIVRLPNEKGVVSGRSHCPKCEKKIVWYDNIPIISFFLLRGKCRNCKTSISIQYVIVEAINIISFVAIYYFFGISITTILLMMLSLSFLIIFFIDLKHFIIPNVLTFSMMFVGFFKSFDPNLHPLFPNYINSLIGGVFGYGIIWSIIYFYKQVRKKEGMGLGDAKLLAVVGFWFGWVSIPFVLFCSSILALLWVVPDLIKKSKKLTSQIPFGPYIILASILFFVSKQKIMLLL
;
A
#
# COMPACT_ATOMS: atom_id res chain seq x y z
N MET A 1 -0.41 13.17 25.25
CA MET A 1 -1.80 12.95 24.78
C MET A 1 -1.84 12.58 23.30
N ASP A 2 -0.88 13.06 22.51
CA ASP A 2 -0.87 12.92 21.06
C ASP A 2 -0.60 11.49 20.57
N LEU A 3 0.26 10.73 21.26
CA LEU A 3 0.56 9.34 20.87
C LEU A 3 -0.67 8.43 20.97
N ALA A 4 -1.46 8.56 22.04
CA ALA A 4 -2.69 7.79 22.20
C ALA A 4 -3.70 8.11 21.09
N PHE A 5 -3.80 9.40 20.73
CA PHE A 5 -4.62 9.84 19.61
C PHE A 5 -4.16 9.21 18.27
N VAL A 6 -2.85 9.19 17.99
CA VAL A 6 -2.30 8.56 16.78
C VAL A 6 -2.56 7.05 16.74
N ILE A 7 -2.46 6.35 17.87
CA ILE A 7 -2.77 4.91 17.96
C ILE A 7 -4.25 4.67 17.63
N ILE A 8 -5.16 5.45 18.22
CA ILE A 8 -6.60 5.35 17.95
C ILE A 8 -6.88 5.64 16.47
N LEU A 9 -6.27 6.69 15.93
CA LEU A 9 -6.41 7.06 14.52
C LEU A 9 -5.92 5.93 13.60
N GLY A 10 -4.73 5.37 13.88
CA GLY A 10 -4.17 4.24 13.14
C GLY A 10 -5.05 3.00 13.20
N ALA A 11 -5.68 2.73 14.35
CA ALA A 11 -6.60 1.62 14.53
C ALA A 11 -7.88 1.81 13.69
N LEU A 12 -8.49 3.00 13.74
CA LEU A 12 -9.70 3.35 12.98
C LEU A 12 -9.45 3.26 11.47
N TRP A 13 -8.38 3.87 10.97
CA TRP A 13 -8.03 3.82 9.56
C TRP A 13 -7.55 2.44 9.11
N GLY A 14 -6.95 1.65 9.99
CA GLY A 14 -6.61 0.25 9.72
C GLY A 14 -7.86 -0.62 9.54
N SER A 15 -8.89 -0.39 10.35
CA SER A 15 -10.18 -1.07 10.18
C SER A 15 -10.87 -0.63 8.88
N PHE A 16 -10.81 0.66 8.54
CA PHE A 16 -11.26 1.17 7.25
C PHE A 16 -10.48 0.56 6.07
N ALA A 17 -9.18 0.34 6.21
CA ALA A 17 -8.36 -0.33 5.20
C ALA A 17 -8.89 -1.74 4.90
N ASN A 18 -9.30 -2.50 5.91
CA ASN A 18 -9.93 -3.81 5.71
C ASN A 18 -11.22 -3.72 4.89
N VAL A 19 -12.06 -2.71 5.14
CA VAL A 19 -13.26 -2.46 4.33
C VAL A 19 -12.89 -2.20 2.87
N CYS A 20 -11.87 -1.36 2.64
CA CYS A 20 -11.37 -1.06 1.29
C CYS A 20 -10.83 -2.30 0.58
N ILE A 21 -10.01 -3.10 1.27
CA ILE A 21 -9.39 -4.33 0.72
C ILE A 21 -10.46 -5.32 0.25
N VAL A 22 -11.59 -5.42 0.97
CA VAL A 22 -12.67 -6.36 0.62
C VAL A 22 -13.60 -5.80 -0.45
N ARG A 23 -13.89 -4.49 -0.45
CA ARG A 23 -14.94 -3.90 -1.30
C ARG A 23 -14.45 -3.36 -2.63
N LEU A 24 -13.27 -2.73 -2.68
CA LEU A 24 -12.74 -2.10 -3.90
C LEU A 24 -12.55 -3.08 -5.06
N PRO A 25 -12.03 -4.31 -4.88
CA PRO A 25 -11.85 -5.25 -5.98
C PRO A 25 -13.18 -5.76 -6.55
N ASN A 26 -14.25 -5.66 -5.77
CA ASN A 26 -15.59 -6.11 -6.14
C ASN A 26 -16.48 -4.96 -6.64
N GLU A 27 -15.90 -3.78 -6.91
CA GLU A 27 -16.60 -2.55 -7.32
C GLU A 27 -17.74 -2.13 -6.39
N LYS A 28 -17.69 -2.54 -5.12
CA LYS A 28 -18.68 -2.17 -4.11
C LYS A 28 -18.33 -0.80 -3.54
N GLY A 29 -19.35 0.02 -3.30
CA GLY A 29 -19.19 1.30 -2.62
C GLY A 29 -18.51 1.15 -1.25
N VAL A 30 -17.47 1.95 -1.01
CA VAL A 30 -16.72 1.94 0.26
C VAL A 30 -17.52 2.62 1.37
N VAL A 31 -18.27 3.67 1.03
CA VAL A 31 -19.04 4.50 1.97
C VAL A 31 -20.42 3.89 2.28
N SER A 32 -21.02 3.17 1.35
CA SER A 32 -22.38 2.65 1.47
C SER A 32 -22.41 1.23 2.06
N GLY A 33 -23.21 1.03 3.11
CA GLY A 33 -23.56 -0.30 3.64
C GLY A 33 -22.75 -0.73 4.88
N ARG A 34 -23.43 -1.37 5.84
CA ARG A 34 -22.83 -1.86 7.09
C ARG A 34 -22.03 -3.15 6.85
N SER A 35 -21.13 -3.49 7.78
CA SER A 35 -20.41 -4.78 7.75
C SER A 35 -21.36 -5.91 8.13
N HIS A 36 -21.23 -7.06 7.46
CA HIS A 36 -22.05 -8.25 7.68
C HIS A 36 -21.18 -9.49 7.85
N CYS A 37 -21.65 -10.46 8.62
CA CYS A 37 -20.99 -11.76 8.70
C CYS A 37 -21.18 -12.54 7.38
N PRO A 38 -20.13 -13.12 6.78
CA PRO A 38 -20.25 -13.83 5.50
C PRO A 38 -21.05 -15.15 5.59
N LYS A 39 -21.26 -15.70 6.79
CA LYS A 39 -21.99 -16.97 6.96
C LYS A 39 -23.44 -16.80 7.41
N CYS A 40 -23.71 -15.89 8.34
CA CYS A 40 -25.05 -15.70 8.87
C CYS A 40 -25.73 -14.40 8.40
N GLU A 41 -25.02 -13.59 7.63
CA GLU A 41 -25.47 -12.31 7.01
C GLU A 41 -26.00 -11.25 7.99
N LYS A 42 -26.02 -11.56 9.29
CA LYS A 42 -26.36 -10.60 10.34
C LYS A 42 -25.39 -9.42 10.30
N LYS A 43 -25.97 -8.24 10.50
CA LYS A 43 -25.21 -6.98 10.60
C LYS A 43 -24.27 -7.09 11.80
N ILE A 44 -23.01 -6.71 11.60
CA ILE A 44 -22.04 -6.63 12.70
C ILE A 44 -22.37 -5.38 13.52
N VAL A 45 -22.51 -5.56 14.83
CA VAL A 45 -22.80 -4.45 15.75
C VAL A 45 -21.57 -3.56 15.85
N TRP A 46 -21.76 -2.25 16.04
CA TRP A 46 -20.67 -1.28 15.95
C TRP A 46 -19.50 -1.58 16.91
N TYR A 47 -19.75 -2.06 18.13
CA TYR A 47 -18.69 -2.41 19.09
C TYR A 47 -17.93 -3.69 18.73
N ASP A 48 -18.50 -4.56 17.88
CA ASP A 48 -17.80 -5.73 17.35
C ASP A 48 -16.85 -5.32 16.20
N ASN A 49 -16.92 -4.07 15.72
CA ASN A 49 -15.96 -3.48 14.78
C ASN A 49 -14.86 -2.67 15.48
N ILE A 50 -14.75 -2.69 16.82
CA ILE A 50 -13.65 -2.00 17.51
C ILE A 50 -12.33 -2.70 17.14
N PRO A 51 -11.38 -2.01 16.47
CA PRO A 51 -10.18 -2.61 15.90
C PRO A 51 -9.38 -3.37 16.97
N ILE A 52 -8.84 -4.53 16.61
CA ILE A 52 -8.01 -5.44 17.42
C ILE A 52 -8.73 -6.01 18.66
N ILE A 53 -9.32 -5.15 19.50
CA ILE A 53 -9.97 -5.48 20.76
C ILE A 53 -11.15 -6.44 20.53
N SER A 54 -12.02 -6.16 19.56
CA SER A 54 -13.18 -7.01 19.31
C SER A 54 -12.77 -8.43 18.89
N PHE A 55 -11.69 -8.57 18.12
CA PHE A 55 -11.17 -9.87 17.70
C PHE A 55 -10.73 -10.72 18.89
N PHE A 56 -9.99 -10.14 19.84
CA PHE A 56 -9.56 -10.87 21.05
C PHE A 56 -10.73 -11.19 21.98
N LEU A 57 -11.65 -10.25 22.20
CA LEU A 57 -12.83 -10.47 23.04
C LEU A 57 -13.76 -11.56 22.47
N LEU A 58 -13.92 -11.58 21.15
CA LEU A 58 -14.72 -12.59 20.45
C LEU A 58 -13.94 -13.89 20.17
N ARG A 59 -12.68 -13.98 20.60
CA ARG A 59 -11.75 -15.11 20.33
C ARG A 59 -11.68 -15.46 18.84
N GLY A 60 -11.67 -14.44 17.99
CA GLY A 60 -11.64 -14.55 16.54
C GLY A 60 -12.87 -15.21 15.93
N LYS A 61 -14.04 -15.16 16.58
CA LYS A 61 -15.27 -15.80 16.09
C LYS A 61 -16.45 -14.83 16.02
N CYS A 62 -17.33 -15.00 15.05
CA CYS A 62 -18.57 -14.22 14.99
C CYS A 62 -19.44 -14.48 16.23
N ARG A 63 -19.96 -13.41 16.85
CA ARG A 63 -20.84 -13.47 18.03
C ARG A 63 -22.06 -14.38 17.83
N ASN A 64 -22.69 -14.34 16.65
CA ASN A 64 -23.93 -15.08 16.40
C ASN A 64 -23.69 -16.53 15.91
N CYS A 65 -22.81 -16.73 14.92
CA CYS A 65 -22.66 -18.02 14.26
C CYS A 65 -21.34 -18.74 14.57
N LYS A 66 -20.50 -18.17 15.45
CA LYS A 66 -19.19 -18.70 15.90
C LYS A 66 -18.19 -19.04 14.77
N THR A 67 -18.44 -18.56 13.56
CA THR A 67 -17.53 -18.76 12.42
C THR A 67 -16.27 -17.94 12.62
N SER A 68 -15.12 -18.49 12.23
CA SER A 68 -13.83 -17.80 12.38
C SER A 68 -13.77 -16.52 11.55
N ILE A 69 -13.24 -15.47 12.16
CA ILE A 69 -12.87 -14.21 11.53
C ILE A 69 -11.43 -14.33 11.05
N SER A 70 -11.14 -13.82 9.85
CA SER A 70 -9.79 -13.89 9.28
C SER A 70 -8.78 -13.12 10.15
N ILE A 71 -7.60 -13.68 10.37
CA ILE A 71 -6.51 -13.02 11.09
C ILE A 71 -5.99 -11.77 10.37
N GLN A 72 -6.23 -11.67 9.06
CA GLN A 72 -5.85 -10.53 8.25
C GLN A 72 -6.37 -9.21 8.82
N TYR A 73 -7.58 -9.19 9.40
CA TYR A 73 -8.15 -7.96 9.95
C TYR A 73 -7.23 -7.35 11.01
N VAL A 74 -6.77 -8.19 11.94
CA VAL A 74 -5.84 -7.82 13.01
C VAL A 74 -4.47 -7.44 12.45
N ILE A 75 -3.96 -8.18 11.46
CA ILE A 75 -2.66 -7.90 10.83
C ILE A 75 -2.66 -6.52 10.16
N VAL A 76 -3.69 -6.22 9.36
CA VAL A 76 -3.83 -4.93 8.67
C VAL A 76 -3.93 -3.79 9.69
N GLU A 77 -4.73 -3.96 10.73
CA GLU A 77 -4.88 -2.95 11.79
C GLU A 77 -3.57 -2.71 12.55
N ALA A 78 -2.86 -3.78 12.93
CA ALA A 78 -1.57 -3.69 13.61
C ALA A 78 -0.51 -3.01 12.74
N ILE A 79 -0.38 -3.40 11.47
CA ILE A 79 0.57 -2.78 10.54
C ILE A 79 0.25 -1.28 10.37
N ASN A 80 -1.02 -0.90 10.27
CA ASN A 80 -1.39 0.50 10.12
C ASN A 80 -1.07 1.32 11.38
N ILE A 81 -1.36 0.79 12.57
CA ILE A 81 -1.00 1.43 13.84
C ILE A 81 0.51 1.64 13.94
N ILE A 82 1.29 0.59 13.67
CA ILE A 82 2.76 0.65 13.70
C ILE A 82 3.27 1.70 12.71
N SER A 83 2.72 1.72 11.50
CA SER A 83 3.11 2.67 10.46
C SER A 83 2.81 4.12 10.89
N PHE A 84 1.62 4.38 11.43
CA PHE A 84 1.22 5.72 11.89
C PHE A 84 2.06 6.19 13.07
N VAL A 85 2.31 5.31 14.05
CA VAL A 85 3.16 5.61 15.20
C VAL A 85 4.60 5.88 14.76
N ALA A 86 5.14 5.08 13.83
CA ALA A 86 6.49 5.31 13.30
C ALA A 86 6.59 6.66 12.59
N ILE A 87 5.65 6.99 11.71
CA ILE A 87 5.62 8.29 11.00
C ILE A 87 5.51 9.44 12.02
N TYR A 88 4.61 9.34 12.99
CA TYR A 88 4.46 10.35 14.03
C TYR A 88 5.74 10.53 14.86
N TYR A 89 6.42 9.43 15.20
CA TYR A 89 7.66 9.48 15.98
C TYR A 89 8.79 10.23 15.25
N PHE A 90 8.90 10.07 13.92
CA PHE A 90 9.96 10.72 13.14
C PHE A 90 9.64 12.16 12.70
N PHE A 91 8.36 12.50 12.50
CA PHE A 91 7.97 13.78 11.88
C PHE A 91 7.08 14.67 12.77
N GLY A 92 6.68 14.18 13.95
CA GLY A 92 5.85 14.91 14.90
C GLY A 92 4.47 15.30 14.35
N ILE A 93 3.89 16.38 14.87
CA ILE A 93 2.65 16.98 14.33
C ILE A 93 3.04 17.94 13.22
N SER A 94 2.89 17.50 11.97
CA SER A 94 3.20 18.30 10.79
C SER A 94 2.36 17.86 9.59
N ILE A 95 2.31 18.71 8.55
CA ILE A 95 1.62 18.38 7.30
C ILE A 95 2.28 17.15 6.64
N THR A 96 3.59 16.98 6.80
CA THR A 96 4.33 15.84 6.25
C THR A 96 3.91 14.52 6.89
N THR A 97 3.65 14.52 8.20
CA THR A 97 3.07 13.37 8.92
C THR A 97 1.73 12.97 8.33
N ILE A 98 0.82 13.92 8.10
CA ILE A 98 -0.51 13.65 7.51
C ILE A 98 -0.38 13.05 6.11
N LEU A 99 0.48 13.64 5.26
CA LEU A 99 0.73 13.15 3.90
C LEU A 99 1.29 11.72 3.91
N LEU A 100 2.26 11.43 4.77
CA LEU A 100 2.85 10.09 4.87
C LEU A 100 1.89 9.05 5.47
N MET A 101 1.04 9.44 6.44
CA MET A 101 -0.03 8.58 6.94
C MET A 101 -1.02 8.22 5.83
N MET A 102 -1.40 9.19 5.00
CA MET A 102 -2.28 8.96 3.85
C MET A 102 -1.64 8.06 2.79
N LEU A 103 -0.35 8.25 2.49
CA LEU A 103 0.41 7.38 1.58
C LEU A 103 0.52 5.96 2.13
N SER A 104 0.90 5.81 3.40
CA SER A 104 1.11 4.49 4.03
C SER A 104 -0.19 3.70 4.11
N LEU A 105 -1.32 4.33 4.43
CA LEU A 105 -2.63 3.71 4.39
C LEU A 105 -2.97 3.21 2.98
N SER A 106 -2.70 4.01 1.96
CA SER A 106 -2.97 3.65 0.56
C SER A 106 -2.08 2.50 0.08
N PHE A 107 -0.79 2.53 0.43
CA PHE A 107 0.13 1.42 0.18
C PHE A 107 -0.34 0.14 0.87
N LEU A 108 -0.78 0.22 2.14
CA LEU A 108 -1.30 -0.94 2.84
C LEU A 108 -2.51 -1.57 2.13
N ILE A 109 -3.47 -0.74 1.68
CA ILE A 109 -4.64 -1.22 0.94
C ILE A 109 -4.23 -1.85 -0.38
N ILE A 110 -3.37 -1.18 -1.18
CA ILE A 110 -2.90 -1.70 -2.48
C ILE A 110 -2.14 -3.00 -2.28
N PHE A 111 -1.26 -3.09 -1.28
CA PHE A 111 -0.47 -4.27 -0.96
C PHE A 111 -1.35 -5.51 -0.77
N PHE A 112 -2.36 -5.42 0.09
CA PHE A 112 -3.23 -6.55 0.39
C PHE A 112 -4.21 -6.87 -0.75
N ILE A 113 -4.66 -5.87 -1.52
CA ILE A 113 -5.48 -6.12 -2.70
C ILE A 113 -4.66 -6.86 -3.76
N ASP A 114 -3.46 -6.38 -4.09
CA ASP A 114 -2.64 -6.98 -5.14
C ASP A 114 -2.21 -8.41 -4.77
N LEU A 115 -1.83 -8.65 -3.51
CA LEU A 115 -1.50 -10.00 -3.02
C LEU A 115 -2.62 -11.03 -3.22
N LYS A 116 -3.88 -10.60 -3.24
CA LYS A 116 -5.04 -11.49 -3.31
C LYS A 116 -5.69 -11.54 -4.68
N HIS A 117 -5.75 -10.39 -5.34
CA HIS A 117 -6.56 -10.17 -6.53
C HIS A 117 -5.73 -9.77 -7.75
N PHE A 118 -4.42 -9.53 -7.61
CA PHE A 118 -3.54 -9.09 -8.70
C PHE A 118 -4.03 -7.80 -9.39
N ILE A 119 -4.67 -6.92 -8.63
CA ILE A 119 -5.28 -5.67 -9.09
C ILE A 119 -4.74 -4.51 -8.26
N ILE A 120 -4.41 -3.40 -8.92
CA ILE A 120 -4.06 -2.15 -8.27
C ILE A 120 -5.19 -1.14 -8.54
N PRO A 121 -5.97 -0.73 -7.53
CA PRO A 121 -7.12 0.16 -7.72
C PRO A 121 -6.74 1.52 -8.29
N ASN A 122 -7.42 1.92 -9.38
CA ASN A 122 -7.24 3.21 -10.03
C ASN A 122 -7.59 4.38 -9.09
N VAL A 123 -8.64 4.23 -8.28
CA VAL A 123 -9.10 5.27 -7.36
C VAL A 123 -7.99 5.65 -6.38
N LEU A 124 -7.26 4.67 -5.82
CA LEU A 124 -6.15 4.96 -4.92
C LEU A 124 -4.94 5.52 -5.67
N THR A 125 -4.54 4.90 -6.78
CA THR A 125 -3.34 5.34 -7.51
C THR A 125 -3.48 6.75 -8.05
N PHE A 126 -4.58 7.10 -8.71
CA PHE A 126 -4.79 8.45 -9.22
C PHE A 126 -4.92 9.49 -8.11
N SER A 127 -5.61 9.16 -7.00
CA SER A 127 -5.68 10.06 -5.84
C SER A 127 -4.29 10.34 -5.25
N MET A 128 -3.44 9.31 -5.16
CA MET A 128 -2.07 9.46 -4.67
C MET A 128 -1.16 10.21 -5.65
N MET A 129 -1.34 10.04 -6.97
CA MET A 129 -0.62 10.84 -7.97
C MET A 129 -0.97 12.32 -7.83
N PHE A 130 -2.28 12.62 -7.71
CA PHE A 130 -2.77 13.97 -7.52
C PHE A 130 -2.16 14.61 -6.28
N VAL A 131 -2.30 13.99 -5.10
CA VAL A 131 -1.73 14.54 -3.87
C VAL A 131 -0.20 14.61 -3.94
N GLY A 132 0.46 13.60 -4.52
CA GLY A 132 1.91 13.55 -4.68
C GLY A 132 2.48 14.69 -5.53
N PHE A 133 1.75 15.07 -6.58
CA PHE A 133 2.10 16.21 -7.42
C PHE A 133 1.77 17.54 -6.74
N PHE A 134 0.57 17.72 -6.19
CA PHE A 134 0.20 19.00 -5.57
C PHE A 134 1.04 19.34 -4.34
N LYS A 135 1.46 18.34 -3.54
CA LYS A 135 2.36 18.60 -2.42
C LYS A 135 3.71 19.19 -2.86
N SER A 136 4.16 18.89 -4.09
CA SER A 136 5.50 19.28 -4.56
C SER A 136 5.65 20.77 -4.87
N PHE A 137 4.56 21.52 -4.82
CA PHE A 137 4.54 22.98 -4.95
C PHE A 137 4.82 23.72 -3.64
N ASP A 138 4.68 23.07 -2.49
CA ASP A 138 4.95 23.70 -1.19
C ASP A 138 6.43 23.51 -0.81
N PRO A 139 7.26 24.58 -0.88
CA PRO A 139 8.68 24.48 -0.55
C PRO A 139 8.94 24.34 0.95
N ASN A 140 7.94 24.59 1.80
CA ASN A 140 8.08 24.51 3.26
C ASN A 140 7.90 23.10 3.81
N LEU A 141 7.53 22.14 2.94
CA LEU A 141 7.45 20.75 3.36
C LEU A 141 8.85 20.18 3.62
N HIS A 142 8.86 19.08 4.37
CA HIS A 142 10.08 18.39 4.75
C HIS A 142 10.96 18.04 3.52
N PRO A 143 12.30 18.19 3.58
CA PRO A 143 13.23 17.97 2.47
C PRO A 143 13.21 16.56 1.84
N LEU A 144 12.52 15.64 2.52
CA LEU A 144 12.19 14.33 1.98
C LEU A 144 11.45 14.43 0.64
N PHE A 145 10.57 15.41 0.47
CA PHE A 145 9.77 15.55 -0.74
C PHE A 145 10.53 16.32 -1.83
N PRO A 146 10.44 15.88 -3.09
CA PRO A 146 11.03 16.60 -4.22
C PRO A 146 10.24 17.88 -4.53
N ASN A 147 10.90 18.82 -5.20
CA ASN A 147 10.23 19.93 -5.87
C ASN A 147 9.34 19.44 -7.03
N TYR A 148 8.47 20.33 -7.54
CA TYR A 148 7.50 19.98 -8.59
C TYR A 148 8.12 19.45 -9.88
N ILE A 149 9.31 19.94 -10.26
CA ILE A 149 10.03 19.44 -11.45
C ILE A 149 10.44 17.99 -11.24
N ASN A 150 11.14 17.70 -10.14
CA ASN A 150 11.59 16.33 -9.85
C ASN A 150 10.44 15.37 -9.57
N SER A 151 9.33 15.87 -9.00
CA SER A 151 8.09 15.13 -8.81
C SER A 151 7.45 14.75 -10.15
N LEU A 152 7.30 15.71 -11.06
CA LEU A 152 6.72 15.47 -12.39
C LEU A 152 7.58 14.52 -13.22
N ILE A 153 8.89 14.77 -13.28
CA ILE A 153 9.84 13.88 -13.97
C ILE A 153 9.78 12.50 -13.33
N GLY A 154 9.74 12.41 -11.99
CA GLY A 154 9.62 11.15 -11.28
C GLY A 154 8.36 10.38 -11.66
N GLY A 155 7.20 11.02 -11.66
CA GLY A 155 5.93 10.40 -12.01
C GLY A 155 5.89 9.91 -13.46
N VAL A 156 6.27 10.77 -14.41
CA VAL A 156 6.30 10.43 -15.85
C VAL A 156 7.33 9.34 -16.14
N PHE A 157 8.54 9.45 -15.57
CA PHE A 157 9.61 8.47 -15.74
C PHE A 157 9.25 7.12 -15.10
N GLY A 158 8.67 7.14 -13.89
CA GLY A 158 8.19 5.95 -13.21
C GLY A 158 7.09 5.21 -13.99
N TYR A 159 6.13 5.93 -14.56
CA TYR A 159 5.15 5.30 -15.46
C TYR A 159 5.81 4.77 -16.74
N GLY A 160 6.61 5.63 -17.39
CA GLY A 160 7.17 5.40 -18.72
C GLY A 160 8.11 4.21 -18.77
N ILE A 161 8.91 3.96 -17.72
CA ILE A 161 9.88 2.86 -17.71
C ILE A 161 9.18 1.49 -17.68
N ILE A 162 8.19 1.28 -16.79
CA ILE A 162 7.43 0.03 -16.75
C ILE A 162 6.56 -0.11 -18.00
N TRP A 163 5.92 0.97 -18.44
CA TRP A 163 5.12 0.94 -19.67
C TRP A 163 5.96 0.56 -20.89
N SER A 164 7.17 1.07 -21.00
CA SER A 164 8.11 0.71 -22.07
C SER A 164 8.49 -0.76 -22.00
N ILE A 165 8.79 -1.29 -20.80
CA ILE A 165 9.06 -2.72 -20.60
C ILE A 165 7.86 -3.58 -21.04
N ILE A 166 6.64 -3.20 -20.64
CA ILE A 166 5.40 -3.89 -21.04
C ILE A 166 5.25 -3.87 -22.56
N TYR A 167 5.43 -2.70 -23.20
CA TYR A 167 5.29 -2.53 -24.63
C TYR A 167 6.30 -3.40 -25.41
N PHE A 168 7.59 -3.29 -25.10
CA PHE A 168 8.64 -4.07 -25.76
C PHE A 168 8.46 -5.57 -25.53
N TYR A 169 8.11 -5.99 -24.31
CA TYR A 169 7.83 -7.39 -24.01
C TYR A 169 6.65 -7.92 -24.85
N LYS A 170 5.57 -7.14 -24.97
CA LYS A 170 4.41 -7.50 -25.79
C LYS A 170 4.77 -7.61 -27.27
N GLN A 171 5.62 -6.74 -27.79
CA GLN A 171 6.08 -6.81 -29.18
C GLN A 171 6.94 -8.06 -29.45
N VAL A 172 7.89 -8.37 -28.55
CA VAL A 172 8.82 -9.49 -28.73
C VAL A 172 8.15 -10.84 -28.47
N ARG A 173 7.33 -10.95 -27.40
CA ARG A 173 6.78 -12.23 -26.92
C ARG A 173 5.34 -12.47 -27.34
N LYS A 174 4.67 -11.46 -27.93
CA LYS A 174 3.24 -11.49 -28.31
C LYS A 174 2.32 -11.92 -27.16
N LYS A 175 2.75 -11.69 -25.92
CA LYS A 175 2.06 -12.06 -24.68
C LYS A 175 2.14 -10.90 -23.70
N GLU A 176 1.13 -10.78 -22.86
CA GLU A 176 1.12 -9.78 -21.79
C GLU A 176 1.98 -10.29 -20.63
N GLY A 177 3.02 -9.52 -20.29
CA GLY A 177 3.99 -9.90 -19.27
C GLY A 177 3.70 -9.31 -17.89
N MET A 178 3.35 -8.03 -17.84
CA MET A 178 3.22 -7.26 -16.60
C MET A 178 2.01 -6.32 -16.67
N GLY A 179 1.36 -6.07 -15.54
CA GLY A 179 0.15 -5.28 -15.46
C GLY A 179 0.42 -3.77 -15.52
N LEU A 180 -0.47 -3.02 -16.17
CA LEU A 180 -0.42 -1.55 -16.16
C LEU A 180 -0.62 -0.95 -14.76
N GLY A 181 -1.13 -1.74 -13.80
CA GLY A 181 -1.23 -1.33 -12.40
C GLY A 181 0.13 -1.00 -11.80
N ASP A 182 1.16 -1.79 -12.10
CA ASP A 182 2.50 -1.61 -11.55
C ASP A 182 3.15 -0.31 -12.08
N ALA A 183 2.92 0.02 -13.35
CA ALA A 183 3.35 1.30 -13.94
C ALA A 183 2.73 2.50 -13.20
N LYS A 184 1.44 2.41 -12.86
CA LYS A 184 0.74 3.46 -12.10
C LYS A 184 1.27 3.57 -10.68
N LEU A 185 1.50 2.44 -10.02
CA LEU A 185 2.06 2.44 -8.67
C LEU A 185 3.47 3.04 -8.63
N LEU A 186 4.31 2.71 -9.62
CA LEU A 186 5.65 3.29 -9.72
C LEU A 186 5.62 4.79 -10.06
N ALA A 187 4.64 5.25 -10.84
CA ALA A 187 4.39 6.68 -11.05
C ALA A 187 4.01 7.39 -9.74
N VAL A 188 3.19 6.77 -8.89
CA VAL A 188 2.91 7.30 -7.53
C VAL A 188 4.22 7.47 -6.76
N VAL A 189 5.07 6.45 -6.71
CA VAL A 189 6.38 6.53 -6.04
C VAL A 189 7.20 7.70 -6.59
N GLY A 190 7.21 7.88 -7.92
CA GLY A 190 7.90 8.98 -8.60
C GLY A 190 7.37 10.36 -8.23
N PHE A 191 6.05 10.57 -8.20
CA PHE A 191 5.48 11.85 -7.75
C PHE A 191 5.81 12.14 -6.28
N TRP A 192 5.86 11.10 -5.45
CA TRP A 192 6.09 11.28 -4.02
C TRP A 192 7.55 11.52 -3.66
N PHE A 193 8.49 10.80 -4.28
CA PHE A 193 9.90 10.78 -3.89
C PHE A 193 10.88 11.25 -4.97
N GLY A 194 10.40 11.50 -6.18
CA GLY A 194 11.15 12.02 -7.31
C GLY A 194 11.74 10.94 -8.22
N TRP A 195 12.39 11.34 -9.30
CA TRP A 195 12.95 10.39 -10.27
C TRP A 195 14.10 9.54 -9.71
N VAL A 196 14.87 10.08 -8.75
CA VAL A 196 15.99 9.36 -8.11
C VAL A 196 15.52 8.09 -7.39
N SER A 197 14.28 8.05 -6.88
CA SER A 197 13.76 6.85 -6.23
C SER A 197 13.43 5.73 -7.22
N ILE A 198 13.16 6.05 -8.49
CA ILE A 198 12.65 5.07 -9.47
C ILE A 198 13.65 3.94 -9.74
N PRO A 199 14.93 4.18 -10.09
CA PRO A 199 15.88 3.09 -10.30
C PRO A 199 16.08 2.23 -9.06
N PHE A 200 16.18 2.85 -7.88
CA PHE A 200 16.35 2.14 -6.61
C PHE A 200 15.15 1.22 -6.33
N VAL A 201 13.93 1.75 -6.44
CA VAL A 201 12.71 0.99 -6.15
C VAL A 201 12.52 -0.14 -7.15
N LEU A 202 12.79 0.08 -8.43
CA LEU A 202 12.74 -0.98 -9.45
C LEU A 202 13.74 -2.10 -9.17
N PHE A 203 14.97 -1.75 -8.85
CA PHE A 203 16.02 -2.72 -8.61
C PHE A 203 15.73 -3.55 -7.35
N CYS A 204 15.43 -2.87 -6.23
CA CYS A 204 15.13 -3.54 -4.96
C CYS A 204 13.85 -4.38 -5.03
N SER A 205 12.79 -3.89 -5.68
CA SER A 205 11.55 -4.66 -5.86
C SER A 205 11.78 -5.92 -6.69
N SER A 206 12.58 -5.83 -7.76
CA SER A 206 12.96 -6.99 -8.58
C SER A 206 13.73 -8.04 -7.79
N ILE A 207 14.68 -7.62 -6.94
CA ILE A 207 15.43 -8.53 -6.06
C ILE A 207 14.49 -9.19 -5.05
N LEU A 208 13.66 -8.42 -4.36
CA LEU A 208 12.73 -8.96 -3.35
C LEU A 208 11.74 -9.95 -3.98
N ALA A 209 11.20 -9.63 -5.16
CA ALA A 209 10.32 -10.52 -5.90
C ALA A 209 11.05 -11.82 -6.28
N LEU A 210 12.29 -11.71 -6.80
CA LEU A 210 13.08 -12.88 -7.19
C LEU A 210 13.40 -13.78 -6.00
N LEU A 211 13.84 -13.22 -4.87
CA LEU A 211 14.14 -13.97 -3.66
C LEU A 211 12.92 -14.75 -3.14
N TRP A 212 11.72 -14.20 -3.30
CA TRP A 212 10.50 -14.87 -2.88
C TRP A 212 10.04 -15.96 -3.86
N VAL A 213 10.26 -15.77 -5.16
CA VAL A 213 9.76 -16.64 -6.22
C VAL A 213 10.71 -17.81 -6.52
N VAL A 214 12.02 -17.60 -6.41
CA VAL A 214 13.04 -18.62 -6.72
C VAL A 214 12.86 -19.92 -5.91
N PRO A 215 12.59 -19.92 -4.60
CA PRO A 215 12.34 -21.15 -3.84
C PRO A 215 11.16 -21.95 -4.39
N ASP A 216 10.09 -21.28 -4.81
CA ASP A 216 8.90 -21.93 -5.39
C ASP A 216 9.20 -22.55 -6.76
N LEU A 217 10.05 -21.89 -7.56
CA LEU A 217 10.50 -22.41 -8.85
C LEU A 217 11.42 -23.63 -8.69
N ILE A 218 12.35 -23.60 -7.73
CA ILE A 218 13.26 -24.72 -7.43
C ILE A 218 12.45 -25.93 -6.94
N LYS A 219 11.46 -25.70 -6.06
CA LYS A 219 10.56 -26.74 -5.56
C LYS A 219 9.53 -27.21 -6.59
N LYS A 220 9.53 -26.63 -7.80
CA LYS A 220 8.56 -26.87 -8.89
C LYS A 220 7.10 -26.68 -8.45
N SER A 221 6.85 -25.92 -7.38
CA SER A 221 5.49 -25.60 -6.92
C SER A 221 4.83 -24.55 -7.82
N LYS A 222 5.63 -23.75 -8.53
CA LYS A 222 5.18 -22.78 -9.54
C LYS A 222 5.90 -22.99 -10.87
N LYS A 223 5.20 -22.68 -11.96
CA LYS A 223 5.75 -22.65 -13.32
C LYS A 223 6.30 -21.26 -13.62
N LEU A 224 7.24 -21.13 -14.56
CA LEU A 224 7.76 -19.83 -15.03
C LEU A 224 6.67 -18.88 -15.58
N THR A 225 5.49 -19.42 -15.91
CA THR A 225 4.33 -18.65 -16.40
C THR A 225 3.35 -18.27 -15.29
N SER A 226 3.61 -18.61 -14.03
CA SER A 226 2.72 -18.25 -12.93
C SER A 226 2.75 -16.75 -12.69
N GLN A 227 1.58 -16.14 -12.58
CA GLN A 227 1.45 -14.73 -12.21
C GLN A 227 1.88 -14.51 -10.76
N ILE A 228 2.62 -13.43 -10.53
CA ILE A 228 3.12 -13.02 -9.21
C ILE A 228 2.74 -11.55 -9.02
N PRO A 229 2.17 -11.17 -7.86
CA PRO A 229 1.80 -9.78 -7.62
C PRO A 229 3.06 -8.95 -7.39
N PHE A 230 3.39 -8.05 -8.32
CA PHE A 230 4.63 -7.25 -8.25
C PHE A 230 4.47 -6.00 -7.38
N GLY A 231 3.26 -5.45 -7.26
CA GLY A 231 2.94 -4.27 -6.47
C GLY A 231 3.41 -4.32 -5.01
N PRO A 232 3.24 -5.43 -4.28
CA PRO A 232 3.75 -5.62 -2.93
C PRO A 232 5.25 -5.36 -2.80
N TYR A 233 6.04 -5.81 -3.78
CA TYR A 233 7.49 -5.62 -3.77
C TYR A 233 7.88 -4.19 -4.14
N ILE A 234 7.13 -3.51 -5.02
CA ILE A 234 7.28 -2.06 -5.26
C ILE A 234 7.05 -1.28 -3.96
N ILE A 235 5.99 -1.61 -3.21
CA ILE A 235 5.66 -0.93 -1.95
C ILE A 235 6.76 -1.16 -0.90
N LEU A 236 7.22 -2.41 -0.72
CA LEU A 236 8.29 -2.72 0.21
C LEU A 236 9.60 -2.00 -0.14
N ALA A 237 9.97 -1.98 -1.42
CA ALA A 237 11.14 -1.25 -1.89
C ALA A 237 11.00 0.27 -1.72
N SER A 238 9.78 0.80 -1.86
CA SER A 238 9.50 2.24 -1.61
C SER A 238 9.63 2.60 -0.14
N ILE A 239 9.17 1.74 0.78
CA ILE A 239 9.37 1.90 2.21
C ILE A 239 10.86 1.84 2.55
N LEU A 240 11.61 0.90 1.95
CA LEU A 240 13.06 0.80 2.12
C LEU A 240 13.78 2.08 1.64
N PHE A 241 13.39 2.61 0.48
CA PHE A 241 13.93 3.88 -0.02
C PHE A 241 13.66 5.03 0.95
N PHE A 242 12.42 5.14 1.43
CA PHE A 242 12.02 6.16 2.40
C PHE A 242 12.86 6.10 3.69
N VAL A 243 13.02 4.92 4.28
CA VAL A 243 13.82 4.74 5.50
C VAL A 243 15.29 5.08 5.25
N SER A 244 15.86 4.64 4.13
CA SER A 244 17.24 4.93 3.76
C SER A 244 17.47 6.43 3.58
N LYS A 245 16.57 7.12 2.85
CA LYS A 245 16.65 8.57 2.64
C LYS A 245 16.53 9.34 3.95
N GLN A 246 15.63 8.94 4.83
CA GLN A 246 15.48 9.57 6.15
C GLN A 246 16.74 9.42 7.00
N LYS A 247 17.35 8.22 7.02
CA LYS A 247 18.61 7.99 7.76
C LYS A 247 19.75 8.86 7.24
N ILE A 248 19.89 8.95 5.92
CA ILE A 248 20.93 9.79 5.29
C ILE A 248 20.74 11.25 5.71
N MET A 249 19.49 11.73 5.71
CA MET A 249 19.18 13.11 6.07
C MET A 249 19.36 13.39 7.57
N LEU A 250 19.23 12.39 8.45
CA LEU A 250 19.52 12.53 9.88
C LEU A 250 21.02 12.53 10.20
N LEU A 251 21.87 12.06 9.27
CA LEU A 251 23.32 12.01 9.43
C LEU A 251 24.03 13.25 8.87
N LEU A 252 23.32 14.11 8.14
CA LEU A 252 23.78 15.36 7.55
C LEU A 252 23.28 16.55 8.38
#